data_AF-A0A136KPM7-F1
#
_entry.id   AF-A0A136KPM7-F1
#
_cell.length_a   1.000
_cell.length_b   1.000
_cell.length_c   1.000
_cell.angle_alpha   90.00
_cell.angle_beta   90.00
_cell.angle_gamma   90.00
#
_symmetry.space_group_name_H-M   'P 1'
#
loop_
_entity.id
_entity.type
_entity.pdbx_description
1 polymer ?
#
loop_
_entity_poly.entity_id
_entity_poly.type
_entity_poly.pdbx_seq_one_letter_code
_entity_poly.pdbx_strand_id
1 'polypeptide(L)'
;MNDIIPCAGVVGILAIIFGFLAFLRYMNYKETIILAEKGLTKPEKKPSKGLLRWGIIITAIGLAFSIGLYSIGFASADSYPLHLGPWMLGGFVPLFLGLGLILLHYLTEKE
;
A
#
# COMPACT_ATOMS: atom_id res chain seq x y z
N MET A 1 -32.97 -11.34 -6.99
CA MET A 1 -32.28 -12.65 -7.14
C MET A 1 -30.99 -12.55 -7.96
N ASN A 2 -30.82 -11.55 -8.85
CA ASN A 2 -29.59 -11.36 -9.62
C ASN A 2 -28.39 -10.78 -8.83
N ASP A 3 -28.62 -10.19 -7.64
CA ASP A 3 -27.56 -9.56 -6.83
C ASP A 3 -26.79 -10.53 -5.92
N ILE A 4 -27.30 -11.75 -5.73
CA ILE A 4 -26.66 -12.75 -4.84
C ILE A 4 -25.40 -13.35 -5.48
N ILE A 5 -25.41 -13.53 -6.81
CA ILE A 5 -24.30 -14.09 -7.59
C ILE A 5 -23.04 -13.21 -7.51
N PRO A 6 -23.08 -11.88 -7.74
CA PRO A 6 -21.90 -11.03 -7.58
C PRO A 6 -21.44 -10.94 -6.13
N CYS A 7 -22.36 -10.89 -5.16
CA CYS A 7 -22.00 -10.89 -3.74
C CYS A 7 -21.28 -12.17 -3.30
N ALA A 8 -21.77 -13.34 -3.72
CA ALA A 8 -21.13 -14.62 -3.43
C ALA A 8 -19.74 -14.74 -4.08
N GLY A 9 -19.58 -14.21 -5.30
CA GLY A 9 -18.29 -14.14 -5.97
C GLY A 9 -17.26 -13.31 -5.19
N VAL A 10 -17.64 -12.12 -4.72
CA VAL A 10 -16.75 -11.25 -3.92
C VAL A 10 -16.34 -11.92 -2.60
N VAL A 11 -17.29 -12.56 -1.90
CA VAL A 11 -17.00 -13.29 -0.66
C VAL A 11 -16.06 -14.47 -0.92
N GLY A 12 -16.27 -15.23 -2.00
CA GLY A 12 -15.42 -16.34 -2.39
C GLY A 12 -13.99 -15.88 -2.71
N ILE A 13 -13.84 -14.81 -3.49
CA ILE A 13 -12.53 -14.23 -3.83
C ILE A 13 -11.82 -13.75 -2.57
N LEU A 14 -12.50 -13.04 -1.67
CA LEU A 14 -11.93 -12.59 -0.40
C LEU A 14 -11.48 -13.77 0.46
N ALA A 15 -12.30 -14.82 0.58
CA ALA A 15 -11.95 -16.01 1.34
C ALA A 15 -10.71 -16.71 0.78
N ILE A 16 -10.58 -16.81 -0.55
CA ILE A 16 -9.41 -17.39 -1.22
C ILE A 16 -8.16 -16.55 -0.94
N ILE A 17 -8.24 -15.22 -1.08
CA ILE A 17 -7.11 -14.32 -0.85
C ILE A 17 -6.67 -14.38 0.62
N PHE A 18 -7.61 -14.25 1.55
CA PHE A 18 -7.31 -14.32 2.99
C PHE A 18 -6.78 -15.69 3.39
N GLY A 19 -7.35 -16.78 2.87
CA GLY A 19 -6.87 -18.14 3.11
C GLY A 19 -5.44 -18.33 2.61
N PHE A 20 -5.13 -17.84 1.40
CA PHE A 20 -3.79 -17.89 0.85
C PHE A 20 -2.78 -17.05 1.66
N LEU A 21 -3.16 -15.84 2.08
CA LEU A 21 -2.31 -14.99 2.92
C LEU A 21 -2.04 -15.64 4.29
N ALA A 22 -3.08 -16.20 4.91
CA ALA A 22 -2.97 -16.91 6.18
C ALA A 22 -2.07 -18.15 6.04
N PHE A 23 -2.19 -18.87 4.93
CA PHE A 23 -1.32 -20.00 4.60
C PHE A 23 0.14 -19.59 4.46
N LEU A 24 0.43 -18.53 3.70
CA LEU A 24 1.79 -17.99 3.58
C LEU A 24 2.35 -17.53 4.93
N ARG A 25 1.53 -16.89 5.77
CA ARG A 25 1.93 -16.47 7.11
C ARG A 25 2.23 -17.67 8.02
N TYR A 26 1.41 -18.73 7.92
CA TYR A 26 1.61 -19.96 8.66
C TYR A 26 2.93 -20.67 8.27
N MET A 27 3.21 -20.78 6.97
CA MET A 27 4.47 -21.38 6.48
C MET A 27 5.69 -20.61 6.99
N ASN A 28 5.71 -19.28 6.87
CA ASN A 28 6.81 -18.46 7.36
C ASN A 28 7.03 -18.59 8.88
N TYR A 29 5.95 -18.71 9.67
CA TYR A 29 6.04 -18.92 11.12
C TYR A 29 6.68 -20.26 11.46
N LYS A 30 6.24 -21.35 10.81
CA LYS A 30 6.79 -22.69 11.03
C LYS A 30 8.26 -22.77 10.61
N GLU A 31 8.62 -22.16 9.48
CA GLU A 31 10.01 -22.07 9.04
C GLU A 31 10.89 -21.33 10.05
N THR A 32 10.40 -20.23 10.63
CA THR A 32 11.17 -19.44 11.61
C THR A 32 11.42 -20.24 12.90
N ILE A 33 10.42 -20.99 13.38
CA ILE A 33 10.60 -21.86 14.56
C ILE A 33 11.58 -23.00 14.29
N ILE A 34 11.47 -23.69 13.15
CA ILE A 34 12.38 -24.80 12.82
C ILE A 34 13.83 -24.32 12.67
N LEU A 35 14.03 -23.10 12.15
CA LEU A 35 15.36 -22.49 12.07
C LEU A 35 15.90 -22.08 13.45
N ALA A 36 15.03 -21.57 14.33
CA ALA A 36 15.38 -21.24 15.71
C ALA A 36 15.74 -22.48 16.54
N GLU A 37 14.98 -23.57 16.41
CA GLU A 37 15.26 -24.87 17.05
C GLU A 37 16.57 -25.49 16.57
N LYS A 38 16.96 -25.24 15.32
CA LYS A 38 18.24 -25.70 14.75
C LYS A 38 19.43 -24.81 15.12
N GLY A 39 19.25 -23.80 15.97
CA GLY A 39 20.30 -22.86 16.37
C GLY A 39 20.78 -21.96 15.22
N LEU A 40 20.11 -22.00 14.07
CA LEU A 40 20.38 -21.15 12.91
C LEU A 40 19.51 -19.91 13.04
N THR A 41 19.83 -19.05 14.01
CA THR A 41 19.15 -17.76 14.15
C THR A 41 19.44 -16.93 12.91
N LYS A 42 18.47 -16.88 12.00
CA LYS A 42 18.49 -15.99 10.85
C LYS A 42 18.62 -14.57 11.43
N PRO A 43 19.65 -13.78 11.06
CA PRO A 43 19.74 -12.41 11.54
C PRO A 43 18.45 -11.71 11.18
N GLU A 44 17.83 -11.08 12.17
CA GLU A 44 16.61 -10.31 12.00
C GLU A 44 16.83 -9.38 10.81
N LYS A 45 16.09 -9.59 9.71
CA LYS A 45 16.21 -8.75 8.52
C LYS A 45 15.69 -7.38 8.91
N LYS A 46 16.56 -6.51 9.44
CA LYS A 46 16.25 -5.09 9.67
C LYS A 46 15.68 -4.53 8.37
N PRO A 47 14.39 -4.15 8.32
CA PRO A 47 13.75 -3.70 7.10
C PRO A 47 14.12 -2.24 6.81
N SER A 48 15.41 -1.87 6.81
CA SER A 48 15.79 -0.47 6.61
C SER A 48 15.52 -0.06 5.16
N LYS A 49 16.04 -0.81 4.18
CA LYS A 49 15.93 -0.44 2.75
C LYS A 49 14.54 -0.60 2.16
N GLY A 50 13.69 -1.44 2.76
CA GLY A 50 12.33 -1.70 2.27
C GLY A 50 11.43 -0.48 2.42
N LEU A 51 11.53 0.20 3.57
CA LEU A 51 10.66 1.32 3.91
C LEU A 51 10.89 2.53 3.00
N LEU A 52 12.16 2.89 2.73
CA LEU A 52 12.50 3.96 1.79
C LEU A 52 11.98 3.65 0.38
N ARG A 53 12.14 2.41 -0.08
CA ARG A 53 11.72 1.99 -1.43
C ARG A 53 10.21 2.10 -1.59
N TRP A 54 9.46 1.67 -0.58
CA TRP A 54 8.01 1.83 -0.56
C TRP A 54 7.58 3.30 -0.47
N GLY A 55 8.25 4.11 0.36
CA GLY A 55 7.99 5.54 0.45
C GLY A 55 8.15 6.25 -0.90
N ILE A 56 9.25 5.98 -1.62
CA ILE A 56 9.52 6.54 -2.95
C ILE A 56 8.50 6.07 -4.00
N ILE A 57 8.11 4.79 -3.98
CA ILE A 57 7.11 4.26 -4.91
C ILE A 57 5.75 4.94 -4.67
N ILE A 58 5.34 5.06 -3.41
CA ILE A 58 4.05 5.63 -3.03
C ILE A 58 4.00 7.14 -3.33
N THR A 59 5.09 7.89 -3.11
CA THR A 59 5.16 9.30 -3.52
C THR A 59 5.10 9.45 -5.02
N ALA A 60 5.85 8.65 -5.78
CA ALA A 60 5.86 8.72 -7.24
C ALA A 60 4.48 8.42 -7.83
N ILE A 61 3.78 7.41 -7.30
CA ILE A 61 2.40 7.10 -7.66
C ILE A 61 1.49 8.28 -7.33
N GLY A 62 1.56 8.82 -6.12
CA GLY A 62 0.72 9.95 -5.72
C GLY A 62 0.94 11.21 -6.55
N LEU A 63 2.18 11.49 -6.95
CA LEU A 63 2.54 12.59 -7.83
C LEU A 63 1.98 12.36 -9.25
N ALA A 64 2.18 11.17 -9.81
CA ALA A 64 1.63 10.80 -11.11
C ALA A 64 0.09 10.89 -11.13
N PHE A 65 -0.56 10.41 -10.07
CA PHE A 65 -2.01 10.48 -9.93
C PHE A 65 -2.49 11.93 -9.76
N SER A 66 -1.78 12.75 -8.99
CA SER A 66 -2.09 14.17 -8.82
C SER A 66 -2.02 14.92 -10.15
N ILE A 67 -1.00 14.65 -10.98
CA ILE A 67 -0.88 15.25 -12.33
C ILE A 67 -2.00 14.75 -13.25
N GLY A 68 -2.27 13.45 -13.27
CA GLY A 68 -3.32 12.88 -14.13
C GLY A 68 -4.72 13.39 -13.78
N LEU A 69 -5.01 13.48 -12.48
CA LEU A 69 -6.29 13.97 -11.95
C LEU A 69 -6.42 15.51 -12.05
N TYR A 70 -5.32 16.24 -12.06
CA TYR A 70 -5.35 17.70 -12.25
C TYR A 70 -5.88 18.06 -13.65
N SER A 71 -5.53 17.29 -14.68
CA SER A 71 -6.07 17.47 -16.04
C SER A 71 -7.59 17.32 -16.12
N ILE A 72 -8.21 16.53 -15.23
CA ILE A 72 -9.68 16.36 -15.18
C ILE A 72 -10.36 17.64 -14.69
N GLY A 73 -9.69 18.43 -13.85
CA GLY A 73 -10.23 19.69 -13.37
C GLY A 73 -10.45 20.72 -14.47
N PHE A 74 -9.61 20.75 -15.50
CA PHE A 74 -9.81 21.62 -16.67
C PHE A 74 -10.95 21.17 -17.58
N ALA A 75 -11.29 19.88 -17.57
CA ALA A 75 -12.40 19.33 -18.34
C ALA A 75 -13.74 19.36 -17.59
N SER A 76 -13.73 19.75 -16.31
CA SER A 76 -14.92 19.77 -15.47
C SER A 76 -15.74 21.04 -15.73
N ALA A 77 -17.06 20.89 -15.85
CA ALA A 77 -17.98 22.01 -16.13
C ALA A 77 -18.14 22.96 -14.92
N ASP A 78 -17.87 22.48 -13.71
CA ASP A 78 -17.94 23.26 -12.49
C ASP A 78 -16.68 24.11 -12.29
N SER A 79 -16.87 25.38 -11.95
CA SER A 79 -15.79 26.31 -11.64
C SER A 79 -15.24 26.07 -10.23
N TYR A 80 -14.39 25.06 -10.07
CA TYR A 80 -13.65 24.86 -8.83
C TYR A 80 -12.52 25.89 -8.71
N PRO A 81 -12.28 26.50 -7.53
CA PRO A 81 -11.14 27.37 -7.33
C PRO A 81 -9.85 26.60 -7.64
N LEU A 82 -9.05 27.12 -8.57
CA LEU A 82 -7.82 26.49 -9.07
C LEU A 82 -7.99 25.12 -9.77
N HIS A 83 -9.21 24.76 -10.21
CA HIS A 83 -9.54 23.44 -10.79
C HIS A 83 -9.25 22.26 -9.85
N LEU A 84 -9.12 22.53 -8.55
CA LEU A 84 -8.86 21.51 -7.52
C LEU A 84 -10.19 20.94 -7.02
N GLY A 85 -10.66 19.87 -7.65
CA GLY A 85 -11.88 19.19 -7.21
C GLY A 85 -11.63 18.06 -6.21
N PRO A 86 -12.70 17.47 -5.63
CA PRO A 86 -12.62 16.36 -4.68
C PRO A 86 -11.83 15.15 -5.20
N TRP A 87 -11.79 14.96 -6.52
CA TRP A 87 -11.03 13.88 -7.16
C TRP A 87 -9.53 13.95 -6.84
N MET A 88 -8.96 15.13 -6.62
CA MET A 88 -7.52 15.28 -6.32
C MET A 88 -7.10 14.65 -4.99
N LEU A 89 -8.05 14.40 -4.07
CA LEU A 89 -7.79 13.64 -2.86
C LEU A 89 -7.21 12.25 -3.17
N GLY A 90 -7.64 11.64 -4.29
CA GLY A 90 -7.08 10.36 -4.75
C GLY A 90 -5.58 10.41 -5.04
N GLY A 91 -5.04 11.56 -5.45
CA GLY A 91 -3.61 11.74 -5.69
C GLY A 91 -2.85 12.28 -4.47
N PHE A 92 -3.45 13.20 -3.72
CA PHE A 92 -2.80 13.80 -2.55
C PHE A 92 -2.60 12.79 -1.41
N VAL A 93 -3.57 11.92 -1.15
CA VAL A 93 -3.46 10.90 -0.09
C VAL A 93 -2.21 10.02 -0.25
N PRO A 94 -1.99 9.36 -1.40
CA PRO A 94 -0.76 8.59 -1.61
C PRO A 94 0.50 9.47 -1.63
N LEU A 95 0.44 10.70 -2.15
CA LEU A 95 1.60 11.60 -2.16
C LEU A 95 2.08 11.91 -0.73
N PHE A 96 1.17 12.32 0.16
CA PHE A 96 1.50 12.63 1.55
C PHE A 96 1.87 11.39 2.37
N LEU A 97 1.21 10.25 2.13
CA LEU A 97 1.59 8.98 2.78
C LEU A 97 3.01 8.55 2.41
N GLY A 98 3.37 8.65 1.13
CA GLY A 98 4.72 8.34 0.66
C GLY A 98 5.76 9.27 1.29
N LEU A 99 5.47 10.58 1.35
CA LEU A 99 6.36 11.56 1.98
C LEU A 99 6.55 11.26 3.46
N GLY A 100 5.46 10.90 4.17
CA GLY A 100 5.52 10.48 5.56
C GLY A 100 6.40 9.26 5.78
N LEU A 101 6.33 8.26 4.89
CA LEU A 101 7.19 7.07 4.95
C LEU A 101 8.68 7.39 4.73
N ILE A 102 8.98 8.29 3.80
CA ILE A 102 10.36 8.75 3.55
C ILE A 102 10.88 9.50 4.78
N LEU A 103 10.06 10.36 5.37
CA LEU A 103 10.43 11.13 6.57
C LEU A 103 10.65 10.23 7.78
N LEU A 104 9.78 9.24 7.97
CA LEU A 104 9.91 8.25 9.04
C LEU A 104 11.19 7.43 8.87
N HIS A 105 11.50 7.01 7.64
CA HIS A 105 12.75 6.33 7.37
C HIS A 105 13.97 7.19 7.70
N TYR A 106 13.97 8.47 7.30
CA TYR A 106 15.05 9.40 7.61
C TYR A 106 15.23 9.62 9.13
N LEU A 107 14.12 9.65 9.87
CA LEU A 107 14.15 9.83 11.33
C LEU A 107 14.60 8.54 12.04
N THR A 108 14.11 7.37 11.62
CA THR A 108 14.47 6.07 12.21
C THR A 108 15.87 5.60 11.83
N GLU A 109 16.43 6.00 10.68
CA GLU A 109 17.79 5.62 10.28
C GLU A 109 18.88 6.43 11.01
N LYS A 110 18.52 7.53 11.67
CA LYS A 110 19.44 8.37 12.43
C LYS A 110 19.71 7.86 13.86
N GLU A 111 18.94 6.88 14.33
CA GLU A 111 19.17 6.14 15.60
C GLU A 111 19.86 4.79 15.35
#